data_AF-A0A517QK43-F1
#
_entry.id   AF-A0A517QK43-F1
#
_cell.length_a   1.000
_cell.length_b   1.000
_cell.length_c   1.000
_cell.angle_alpha   90.00
_cell.angle_beta   90.00
_cell.angle_gamma   90.00
#
_symmetry.space_group_name_H-M   'P 1'
#
loop_
_entity.id
_entity.type
_entity.pdbx_description
1 polymer ?
#
loop_
_entity_poly.entity_id
_entity_poly.type
_entity_poly.pdbx_seq_one_letter_code
_entity_poly.pdbx_strand_id
1 'polypeptide(L)'
;MNKKDLLSNPHFTHFVDQVRDELQQLRPSEVDVKADLEREYTELVARIRGWKQSLGDPNLSEILRRELQADWERDHVRMDEIQQKLHSLASHTQIVDELVNPELVAEHVLRLSETLSGENASAMNVLLAQHIAGIYCDQEGNIRLRTSKLGAFPDALEFLPLLEMSSECSIPDTEDLEDSKCQTLPRRRTRRNVSDSFEDEDVAMALNDFAVDTRRFQGLGPEWFSVTEFRIPEEPTWREAHAQQIAEWRIDNAATMEETANHFGKTVPTIRAALREAKEKHGINATGKEISLSNRKSWARDHATEVAKFLQQPGTTIREAARHFGKSEPTISKARKLATTLKTLE
;
A
#
# COMPACT_ATOMS: atom_id res chain seq x y z
N MET A 1 -3.89 23.88 -10.09
CA MET A 1 -4.35 23.95 -11.49
C MET A 1 -5.86 23.96 -11.45
N ASN A 2 -6.54 24.90 -12.12
CA ASN A 2 -8.00 25.01 -12.06
C ASN A 2 -8.67 24.31 -13.26
N LYS A 3 -9.97 23.98 -13.19
CA LYS A 3 -10.75 23.30 -14.25
C LYS A 3 -10.65 24.03 -15.59
N LYS A 4 -10.70 25.36 -15.57
CA LYS A 4 -10.53 26.20 -16.76
C LYS A 4 -9.16 26.05 -17.41
N ASP A 5 -8.10 25.96 -16.61
CA ASP A 5 -6.74 25.79 -17.12
C ASP A 5 -6.58 24.44 -17.81
N LEU A 6 -7.16 23.38 -17.21
CA LEU A 6 -7.14 22.02 -17.77
C LEU A 6 -7.91 21.93 -19.08
N LEU A 7 -9.13 22.50 -19.13
CA LEU A 7 -9.96 22.51 -20.34
C LEU A 7 -9.36 23.38 -21.45
N SER A 8 -8.60 24.41 -21.10
CA SER A 8 -7.87 25.23 -22.08
C SER A 8 -6.57 24.58 -22.59
N ASN A 9 -6.16 23.45 -22.00
CA ASN A 9 -4.94 22.76 -22.39
C ASN A 9 -5.18 21.98 -23.70
N PRO A 10 -4.45 22.29 -24.78
CA PRO A 10 -4.62 21.62 -26.08
C PRO A 10 -4.25 20.13 -26.03
N HIS A 11 -3.35 19.71 -25.14
CA HIS A 11 -3.00 18.30 -25.01
C HIS A 11 -4.11 17.49 -24.32
N PHE A 12 -4.79 18.09 -23.34
CA PHE A 12 -5.89 17.42 -22.64
C PHE A 12 -7.09 17.24 -23.57
N THR A 13 -7.51 18.30 -24.24
CA THR A 13 -8.62 18.27 -25.20
C THR A 13 -8.34 17.30 -26.35
N HIS A 14 -7.14 17.36 -26.93
CA HIS A 14 -6.73 16.41 -27.97
C HIS A 14 -6.78 14.95 -27.50
N PHE A 15 -6.32 14.66 -26.27
CA PHE A 15 -6.38 13.30 -25.73
C PHE A 15 -7.82 12.81 -25.56
N VAL A 16 -8.70 13.65 -24.99
CA VAL A 16 -10.13 13.31 -24.81
C VAL A 16 -10.80 13.06 -26.16
N ASP A 17 -10.50 13.89 -27.16
CA ASP A 17 -11.05 13.72 -28.51
C ASP A 17 -10.52 12.45 -29.19
N GLN A 18 -9.23 12.11 -29.03
CA GLN A 18 -8.68 10.84 -29.53
C GLN A 18 -9.38 9.62 -28.93
N VAL A 19 -9.59 9.62 -27.61
CA VAL A 19 -10.31 8.54 -26.92
C VAL A 19 -11.77 8.48 -27.39
N ARG A 20 -12.40 9.63 -27.64
CA ARG A 20 -13.76 9.68 -28.20
C ARG A 20 -13.82 9.05 -29.58
N ASP A 21 -12.89 9.42 -30.46
CA ASP A 21 -12.83 8.92 -31.83
C ASP A 21 -12.57 7.41 -31.85
N GLU A 22 -11.66 6.90 -31.02
CA GLU A 22 -11.41 5.45 -30.90
C GLU A 22 -12.65 4.71 -30.39
N LEU A 23 -13.33 5.23 -29.37
CA LEU A 23 -14.57 4.62 -28.86
C LEU A 23 -15.70 4.65 -29.90
N GLN A 24 -15.79 5.69 -30.71
CA GLN A 24 -16.75 5.75 -31.82
C GLN A 24 -16.42 4.75 -32.93
N GLN A 25 -15.13 4.54 -33.25
CA GLN A 25 -14.70 3.56 -34.24
C GLN A 25 -14.97 2.11 -33.82
N LEU A 26 -15.10 1.84 -32.52
CA LEU A 26 -15.48 0.54 -31.98
C LEU A 26 -17.01 0.30 -31.98
N ARG A 27 -17.82 1.31 -32.33
CA ARG A 27 -19.30 1.27 -32.32
C ARG A 27 -20.05 1.01 -33.64
N PRO A 28 -19.44 0.63 -34.79
CA PRO A 28 -20.14 0.68 -36.07
C PRO A 28 -21.33 -0.28 -36.19
N SER A 29 -21.45 -1.30 -35.33
CA SER A 29 -22.59 -2.22 -35.34
C SER A 29 -23.80 -1.78 -34.50
N GLU A 30 -23.64 -0.88 -33.53
CA GLU A 30 -24.73 -0.54 -32.59
C GLU A 30 -25.80 0.36 -33.21
N VAL A 31 -25.38 1.27 -34.10
CA VAL A 31 -26.29 2.19 -34.79
C VAL A 31 -27.23 1.43 -35.73
N ASP A 32 -26.69 0.46 -36.47
CA ASP A 32 -27.46 -0.39 -37.39
C ASP A 32 -28.41 -1.30 -36.61
N VAL A 33 -27.94 -1.90 -35.49
CA VAL A 33 -28.78 -2.74 -34.61
C VAL A 33 -29.91 -1.94 -33.99
N LYS A 34 -29.66 -0.71 -33.53
CA LYS A 34 -30.70 0.16 -32.96
C LYS A 34 -31.78 0.48 -34.00
N ALA A 35 -31.37 0.88 -35.21
CA ALA A 35 -32.30 1.19 -36.29
C ALA A 35 -33.14 -0.02 -36.70
N ASP A 36 -32.52 -1.22 -36.76
CA ASP A 36 -33.22 -2.46 -37.05
C ASP A 36 -34.24 -2.84 -35.96
N LEU A 37 -33.88 -2.67 -34.68
CA LEU A 37 -34.78 -2.91 -33.54
C LEU A 37 -35.95 -1.93 -33.52
N GLU A 38 -35.72 -0.64 -33.81
CA GLU A 38 -36.78 0.37 -33.91
C GLU A 38 -37.76 0.08 -35.07
N ARG A 39 -37.24 -0.41 -36.20
CA ARG A 39 -38.07 -0.87 -37.32
C ARG A 39 -38.91 -2.09 -36.92
N GLU A 40 -38.28 -3.12 -36.32
CA GLU A 40 -38.98 -4.32 -35.84
C GLU A 40 -40.08 -3.97 -34.84
N TYR A 41 -39.79 -3.06 -33.89
CA TYR A 41 -40.76 -2.55 -32.93
C TYR A 41 -41.97 -1.90 -33.62
N THR A 42 -41.73 -1.05 -34.63
CA THR A 42 -42.79 -0.38 -35.38
C THR A 42 -43.68 -1.38 -36.14
N GLU A 43 -43.08 -2.41 -36.73
CA GLU A 43 -43.79 -3.50 -37.41
C GLU A 43 -44.64 -4.34 -36.43
N LEU A 44 -44.10 -4.66 -35.25
CA LEU A 44 -44.83 -5.35 -34.18
C LEU A 44 -46.03 -4.53 -33.69
N VAL A 45 -45.87 -3.23 -33.48
CA VAL A 45 -46.97 -2.33 -33.09
C VAL A 45 -48.08 -2.34 -34.15
N ALA A 46 -47.73 -2.33 -35.44
CA ALA A 46 -48.70 -2.42 -36.52
C ALA A 46 -49.43 -3.78 -36.53
N ARG A 47 -48.70 -4.90 -36.35
CA ARG A 47 -49.28 -6.25 -36.26
C ARG A 47 -50.21 -6.42 -35.06
N ILE A 48 -49.76 -6.02 -33.87
CA ILE A 48 -50.55 -6.06 -32.63
C ILE A 48 -51.86 -5.27 -32.77
N ARG A 49 -51.82 -4.10 -33.44
CA ARG A 49 -53.02 -3.31 -33.72
C ARG A 49 -53.99 -4.06 -34.64
N GLY A 50 -53.47 -4.74 -35.65
CA GLY A 50 -54.24 -5.62 -36.54
C GLY A 50 -54.88 -6.78 -35.79
N TRP A 51 -54.10 -7.50 -34.97
CA TRP A 51 -54.60 -8.60 -34.14
C TRP A 51 -55.69 -8.16 -33.15
N LYS A 52 -55.52 -7.01 -32.51
CA LYS A 52 -56.53 -6.43 -31.61
C LYS A 52 -57.84 -6.11 -32.34
N GLN A 53 -57.77 -5.64 -33.59
CA GLN A 53 -58.97 -5.43 -34.42
C GLN A 53 -59.63 -6.76 -34.80
N SER A 54 -58.86 -7.76 -35.22
CA SER A 54 -59.39 -9.08 -35.60
C SER A 54 -60.01 -9.85 -34.43
N LEU A 55 -59.43 -9.75 -33.23
CA LEU A 55 -59.99 -10.36 -32.01
C LEU A 55 -61.29 -9.68 -31.54
N GLY A 56 -61.56 -8.47 -32.02
CA GLY A 56 -62.82 -7.75 -31.77
C GLY A 56 -64.00 -8.20 -32.63
N ASP A 57 -63.78 -9.04 -33.66
CA ASP A 57 -64.86 -9.56 -34.51
C ASP A 57 -65.61 -10.72 -33.82
N PRO A 58 -66.92 -10.59 -33.55
CA PRO A 58 -67.71 -11.63 -32.90
C PRO A 58 -67.91 -12.89 -33.76
N ASN A 59 -67.73 -12.80 -35.09
CA ASN A 59 -67.95 -13.91 -36.02
C ASN A 59 -66.72 -14.82 -36.22
N LEU A 60 -65.61 -14.52 -35.53
CA LEU A 60 -64.39 -15.31 -35.64
C LEU A 60 -64.56 -16.70 -35.02
N SER A 61 -64.05 -17.74 -35.69
CA SER A 61 -64.08 -19.10 -35.14
C SER A 61 -63.21 -19.21 -33.89
N GLU A 62 -63.61 -20.07 -32.95
CA GLU A 62 -62.92 -20.21 -31.67
C GLU A 62 -61.48 -20.74 -31.82
N ILE A 63 -61.22 -21.54 -32.85
CA ILE A 63 -59.86 -22.04 -33.17
C ILE A 63 -58.98 -20.87 -33.63
N LEU A 64 -59.46 -20.06 -34.59
CA LEU A 64 -58.74 -18.89 -35.07
C LEU A 64 -58.53 -17.84 -33.98
N ARG A 65 -59.50 -17.68 -33.07
CA ARG A 65 -59.37 -16.77 -31.92
C ARG A 65 -58.20 -17.18 -31.01
N ARG A 66 -58.05 -18.47 -30.71
CA ARG A 66 -56.93 -18.97 -29.89
C ARG A 66 -55.59 -18.82 -30.58
N GLU A 67 -55.52 -19.08 -31.89
CA GLU A 67 -54.29 -18.90 -32.68
C GLU A 67 -53.86 -17.42 -32.69
N LEU A 68 -54.80 -16.51 -32.98
CA LEU A 68 -54.54 -15.06 -32.95
C LEU A 68 -54.16 -14.56 -31.56
N GLN A 69 -54.75 -15.12 -30.50
CA GLN A 69 -54.35 -14.78 -29.13
C GLN A 69 -52.91 -15.22 -28.85
N ALA A 70 -52.52 -16.43 -29.25
CA ALA A 70 -51.16 -16.93 -29.06
C ALA A 70 -50.12 -16.11 -29.85
N ASP A 71 -50.45 -15.70 -31.08
CA ASP A 71 -49.60 -14.81 -31.87
C ASP A 71 -49.51 -13.41 -31.28
N TRP A 72 -50.62 -12.87 -30.74
CA TRP A 72 -50.62 -11.59 -30.02
C TRP A 72 -49.75 -11.62 -28.76
N GLU A 73 -49.85 -12.69 -27.95
CA GLU A 73 -49.00 -12.87 -26.77
C GLU A 73 -47.52 -12.98 -27.14
N ARG A 74 -47.19 -13.72 -28.21
CA ARG A 74 -45.80 -13.84 -28.71
C ARG A 74 -45.24 -12.50 -29.17
N ASP A 75 -46.00 -11.75 -29.96
CA ASP A 75 -45.59 -10.44 -30.47
C ASP A 75 -45.43 -9.43 -29.33
N HIS A 76 -46.25 -9.51 -28.27
CA HIS A 76 -46.12 -8.66 -27.08
C HIS A 76 -44.85 -8.97 -26.28
N VAL A 77 -44.54 -10.25 -26.05
CA VAL A 77 -43.29 -10.65 -25.37
C VAL A 77 -42.08 -10.15 -26.15
N ARG A 78 -42.08 -10.30 -27.48
CA ARG A 78 -41.00 -9.79 -28.33
C ARG A 78 -40.87 -8.26 -28.27
N MET A 79 -42.01 -7.56 -28.19
CA MET A 79 -42.02 -6.10 -28.04
C MET A 79 -41.35 -5.66 -26.73
N ASP A 80 -41.64 -6.35 -25.62
CA ASP A 80 -41.02 -6.07 -24.32
C ASP A 80 -39.50 -6.37 -24.34
N GLU A 81 -39.06 -7.46 -24.99
CA GLU A 81 -37.64 -7.76 -25.19
C GLU A 81 -36.90 -6.66 -25.97
N ILE A 82 -37.51 -6.15 -27.04
CA ILE A 82 -36.91 -5.09 -27.86
C ILE A 82 -36.80 -3.80 -27.05
N GLN A 83 -37.81 -3.45 -26.24
CA GLN A 83 -37.75 -2.27 -25.38
C GLN A 83 -36.64 -2.37 -24.34
N GLN A 84 -36.45 -3.53 -23.72
CA GLN A 84 -35.35 -3.76 -22.79
C GLN A 84 -33.99 -3.60 -23.48
N LYS A 85 -33.83 -4.14 -24.69
CA LYS A 85 -32.60 -3.99 -25.48
C LYS A 85 -32.33 -2.54 -25.87
N LEU A 86 -33.34 -1.82 -26.35
CA LEU A 86 -33.21 -0.40 -26.69
C LEU A 86 -32.85 0.45 -25.47
N HIS A 87 -33.43 0.16 -24.31
CA HIS A 87 -33.08 0.85 -23.06
C HIS A 87 -31.63 0.59 -22.66
N SER A 88 -31.18 -0.67 -22.75
CA SER A 88 -29.79 -1.05 -22.47
C SER A 88 -28.79 -0.41 -23.44
N LEU A 89 -29.12 -0.30 -24.73
CA LEU A 89 -28.28 0.39 -25.71
C LEU A 89 -28.22 1.90 -25.45
N ALA A 90 -29.35 2.50 -25.06
CA ALA A 90 -29.42 3.92 -24.74
C ALA A 90 -28.61 4.26 -23.48
N SER A 91 -28.71 3.45 -22.42
CA SER A 91 -27.91 3.64 -21.21
C SER A 91 -26.42 3.46 -21.48
N HIS A 92 -26.03 2.45 -22.28
CA HIS A 92 -24.64 2.26 -22.69
C HIS A 92 -24.09 3.45 -23.48
N THR A 93 -24.90 4.01 -24.38
CA THR A 93 -24.52 5.21 -25.15
C THR A 93 -24.28 6.40 -24.23
N GLN A 94 -25.23 6.67 -23.33
CA GLN A 94 -25.16 7.80 -22.41
C GLN A 94 -23.91 7.73 -21.51
N ILE A 95 -23.61 6.55 -20.97
CA ILE A 95 -22.48 6.37 -20.04
C ILE A 95 -21.15 6.61 -20.74
N VAL A 96 -20.98 6.11 -21.96
CA VAL A 96 -19.75 6.38 -22.72
C VAL A 96 -19.63 7.86 -23.07
N ASP A 97 -20.73 8.53 -23.41
CA ASP A 97 -20.69 9.97 -23.66
C ASP A 97 -20.29 10.76 -22.38
N GLU A 98 -20.74 10.30 -21.21
CA GLU A 98 -20.31 10.82 -19.91
C GLU A 98 -18.83 10.54 -19.62
N LEU A 99 -18.33 9.32 -19.93
CA LEU A 99 -16.93 8.92 -19.73
C LEU A 99 -15.95 9.79 -20.51
N VAL A 100 -16.33 10.22 -21.71
CA VAL A 100 -15.49 11.05 -22.60
C VAL A 100 -15.94 12.52 -22.57
N ASN A 101 -16.72 12.92 -21.58
CA ASN A 101 -17.06 14.32 -21.37
C ASN A 101 -15.85 15.05 -20.75
N PRO A 102 -15.22 16.00 -21.48
CA PRO A 102 -14.01 16.68 -21.01
C PRO A 102 -14.22 17.42 -19.68
N GLU A 103 -15.43 17.92 -19.41
CA GLU A 103 -15.71 18.61 -18.16
C GLU A 103 -15.75 17.66 -16.96
N LEU A 104 -16.34 16.48 -17.12
CA LEU A 104 -16.40 15.44 -16.08
C LEU A 104 -15.02 14.82 -15.85
N VAL A 105 -14.28 14.52 -16.93
CA VAL A 105 -12.90 14.02 -16.84
C VAL A 105 -12.02 15.04 -16.10
N ALA A 106 -12.12 16.33 -16.44
CA ALA A 106 -11.36 17.38 -15.77
C ALA A 106 -11.70 17.45 -14.27
N GLU A 107 -12.98 17.34 -13.93
CA GLU A 107 -13.45 17.33 -12.55
C GLU A 107 -12.93 16.14 -11.75
N HIS A 108 -12.98 14.93 -12.33
CA HIS A 108 -12.44 13.73 -11.70
C HIS A 108 -10.92 13.84 -11.46
N VAL A 109 -10.16 14.36 -12.43
CA VAL A 109 -8.71 14.57 -12.29
C VAL A 109 -8.41 15.57 -11.18
N LEU A 110 -9.16 16.66 -11.09
CA LEU A 110 -8.96 17.66 -10.04
C LEU A 110 -9.33 17.12 -8.66
N ARG A 111 -10.48 16.42 -8.54
CA ARG A 111 -10.90 15.78 -7.30
C ARG A 111 -9.88 14.76 -6.80
N LEU A 112 -9.31 13.97 -7.72
CA LEU A 112 -8.23 13.04 -7.40
C LEU A 112 -6.98 13.80 -6.90
N SER A 113 -6.58 14.87 -7.59
CA SER A 113 -5.45 15.70 -7.18
C SER A 113 -5.65 16.33 -5.80
N GLU A 114 -6.84 16.84 -5.52
CA GLU A 114 -7.20 17.43 -4.22
C GLU A 114 -7.17 16.38 -3.12
N THR A 115 -7.73 15.20 -3.36
CA THR A 115 -7.76 14.14 -2.36
C THR A 115 -6.37 13.55 -2.10
N LEU A 116 -5.52 13.44 -3.12
CA LEU A 116 -4.12 13.01 -2.96
C LEU A 116 -3.26 14.05 -2.25
N SER A 117 -3.60 15.34 -2.38
CA SER A 117 -2.88 16.44 -1.70
C SER A 117 -3.43 16.74 -0.30
N GLY A 118 -4.60 16.20 0.04
CA GLY A 118 -5.28 16.44 1.31
C GLY A 118 -4.72 15.63 2.48
N GLU A 119 -5.15 15.98 3.69
CA GLU A 119 -4.72 15.33 4.93
C GLU A 119 -5.53 14.07 5.27
N ASN A 120 -6.65 13.82 4.58
CA ASN A 120 -7.50 12.67 4.88
C ASN A 120 -6.98 11.37 4.25
N ALA A 121 -6.08 10.70 4.99
CA ALA A 121 -5.53 9.41 4.60
C ALA A 121 -6.60 8.33 4.37
N SER A 122 -7.78 8.41 5.01
CA SER A 122 -8.86 7.44 4.77
C SER A 122 -9.50 7.63 3.40
N ALA A 123 -9.82 8.87 3.03
CA ALA A 123 -10.37 9.18 1.71
C ALA A 123 -9.36 8.83 0.60
N MET A 124 -8.09 9.19 0.79
CA MET A 124 -7.02 8.82 -0.13
C MET A 124 -6.91 7.30 -0.33
N ASN A 125 -6.95 6.52 0.76
CA ASN A 125 -6.88 5.07 0.69
C ASN A 125 -8.08 4.44 -0.05
N VAL A 126 -9.27 5.01 0.09
CA VAL A 126 -10.47 4.54 -0.62
C VAL A 126 -10.35 4.82 -2.12
N LEU A 127 -9.94 6.02 -2.53
CA LEU A 127 -9.72 6.34 -3.94
C LEU A 127 -8.59 5.51 -4.56
N LEU A 128 -7.45 5.38 -3.87
CA LEU A 128 -6.34 4.55 -4.35
C LEU A 128 -6.74 3.08 -4.49
N ALA A 129 -7.72 2.57 -3.71
CA ALA A 129 -8.19 1.19 -3.86
C ALA A 129 -8.91 0.93 -5.19
N GLN A 130 -9.36 1.98 -5.89
CA GLN A 130 -9.90 1.89 -7.25
C GLN A 130 -8.79 1.64 -8.28
N HIS A 131 -7.59 2.18 -8.03
CA HIS A 131 -6.44 2.05 -8.92
C HIS A 131 -5.52 0.88 -8.54
N ILE A 132 -5.51 0.45 -7.28
CA ILE A 132 -4.57 -0.55 -6.78
C ILE A 132 -5.29 -1.89 -6.57
N ALA A 133 -4.90 -2.88 -7.37
CA ALA A 133 -5.35 -4.26 -7.23
C ALA A 133 -4.71 -4.91 -6.00
N GLY A 134 -3.39 -4.77 -5.86
CA GLY A 134 -2.62 -5.37 -4.78
C GLY A 134 -1.25 -4.76 -4.62
N ILE A 135 -0.73 -4.86 -3.39
CA ILE A 135 0.65 -4.53 -3.04
C ILE A 135 1.24 -5.79 -2.45
N TYR A 136 2.29 -6.31 -3.07
CA TYR A 136 2.97 -7.52 -2.65
C TYR A 136 4.37 -7.15 -2.19
N CYS A 137 4.70 -7.49 -0.96
CA CYS A 137 6.02 -7.27 -0.39
C CYS A 137 6.68 -8.63 -0.20
N ASP A 138 7.90 -8.78 -0.68
CA ASP A 138 8.72 -9.97 -0.41
C ASP A 138 9.55 -9.80 0.88
N GLN A 139 10.34 -10.83 1.21
CA GLN A 139 11.22 -10.83 2.38
C GLN A 139 12.48 -9.99 2.18
N GLU A 140 12.79 -9.61 0.94
CA GLU A 140 14.00 -8.88 0.54
C GLU A 140 13.76 -7.36 0.47
N GLY A 141 12.51 -6.93 0.70
CA GLY A 141 12.10 -5.53 0.68
C GLY A 141 11.70 -5.02 -0.70
N ASN A 142 11.56 -5.90 -1.70
CA ASN A 142 10.99 -5.53 -2.99
C ASN A 142 9.47 -5.48 -2.88
N ILE A 143 8.92 -4.43 -3.48
CA ILE A 143 7.48 -4.16 -3.52
C ILE A 143 7.03 -4.25 -4.96
N ARG A 144 6.06 -5.13 -5.21
CA ARG A 144 5.32 -5.20 -6.47
C ARG A 144 3.97 -4.54 -6.28
N LEU A 145 3.78 -3.39 -6.89
CA LEU A 145 2.52 -2.67 -6.93
C LEU A 145 1.78 -3.04 -8.21
N ARG A 146 0.67 -3.77 -8.08
CA ARG A 146 -0.23 -4.09 -9.20
C ARG A 146 -1.35 -3.06 -9.28
N THR A 147 -1.35 -2.24 -10.33
CA THR A 147 -2.38 -1.24 -10.61
C THR A 147 -3.32 -1.70 -11.71
N SER A 148 -4.58 -1.28 -11.62
CA SER A 148 -5.62 -1.47 -12.64
C SER A 148 -5.68 -0.25 -13.55
N LYS A 149 -5.75 -0.49 -14.86
CA LYS A 149 -5.93 0.54 -15.89
C LYS A 149 -7.34 1.15 -15.88
N LEU A 150 -8.34 0.44 -15.33
CA LEU A 150 -9.71 0.96 -15.16
C LEU A 150 -9.79 2.07 -14.11
N GLY A 151 -8.97 2.00 -13.06
CA GLY A 151 -8.92 3.04 -12.04
C GLY A 151 -10.26 3.35 -11.39
N ALA A 152 -10.60 4.64 -11.31
CA ALA A 152 -11.75 5.20 -10.58
C ALA A 152 -13.12 4.99 -11.26
N PHE A 153 -13.20 4.12 -12.26
CA PHE A 153 -14.45 3.78 -12.94
C PHE A 153 -14.92 2.38 -12.51
N PRO A 154 -15.50 2.23 -11.30
CA PRO A 154 -15.99 0.94 -10.84
C PRO A 154 -17.14 0.43 -11.72
N ASP A 155 -17.97 1.35 -12.22
CA ASP A 155 -19.13 1.03 -13.05
C ASP A 155 -18.74 0.63 -14.48
N ALA A 156 -17.53 0.99 -14.94
CA ALA A 156 -17.01 0.59 -16.25
C ALA A 156 -16.84 -0.93 -16.41
N LEU A 157 -16.79 -1.69 -15.29
CA LEU A 157 -16.80 -3.15 -15.32
C LEU A 157 -18.10 -3.73 -15.89
N GLU A 158 -19.22 -3.04 -15.73
CA GLU A 158 -20.51 -3.47 -16.29
C GLU A 158 -20.60 -3.23 -17.81
N PHE A 159 -19.71 -2.37 -18.34
CA PHE A 159 -19.77 -1.88 -19.72
C PHE A 159 -18.65 -2.40 -20.61
N LEU A 160 -17.59 -2.97 -20.04
CA LEU A 160 -16.71 -3.79 -20.83
C LEU A 160 -17.54 -4.95 -21.35
N PRO A 161 -17.53 -5.23 -22.67
CA PRO A 161 -18.04 -6.50 -23.14
C PRO A 161 -17.27 -7.51 -22.29
N LEU A 162 -17.99 -8.21 -21.41
CA LEU A 162 -17.54 -9.47 -20.83
C LEU A 162 -17.31 -10.31 -22.06
N LEU A 163 -16.10 -10.19 -22.60
CA LEU A 163 -15.59 -11.05 -23.61
C LEU A 163 -15.87 -12.41 -23.01
N GLU A 164 -16.78 -13.14 -23.62
CA GLU A 164 -16.87 -14.59 -23.51
C GLU A 164 -15.56 -15.16 -24.08
N MET A 165 -14.41 -14.66 -23.61
CA MET A 165 -13.14 -15.32 -23.67
C MET A 165 -13.24 -16.43 -22.66
N SER A 166 -13.91 -17.48 -23.13
CA SER A 166 -13.75 -18.86 -22.73
C SER A 166 -13.81 -19.09 -21.23
N SER A 167 -14.76 -19.94 -20.85
CA SER A 167 -14.76 -20.73 -19.61
C SER A 167 -13.51 -21.65 -19.45
N GLU A 168 -12.40 -21.32 -20.11
CA GLU A 168 -11.04 -21.83 -19.97
C GLU A 168 -10.05 -20.75 -19.49
N CYS A 169 -10.53 -19.56 -19.10
CA CYS A 169 -9.79 -18.70 -18.19
C CYS A 169 -9.89 -19.31 -16.78
N SER A 170 -9.26 -20.48 -16.63
CA SER A 170 -8.46 -20.72 -15.44
C SER A 170 -7.79 -19.39 -15.15
N ILE A 171 -8.01 -18.85 -13.94
CA ILE A 171 -7.03 -17.95 -13.33
C ILE A 171 -5.70 -18.50 -13.81
N PRO A 172 -4.87 -17.78 -14.59
CA PRO A 172 -3.57 -18.32 -14.92
C PRO A 172 -2.99 -18.67 -13.57
N ASP A 173 -2.90 -19.97 -13.31
CA ASP A 173 -1.95 -20.49 -12.38
C ASP A 173 -0.68 -19.78 -12.83
N THR A 174 -0.28 -18.80 -12.03
CA THR A 174 0.99 -18.86 -11.35
C THR A 174 2.15 -19.43 -12.17
N GLU A 175 2.21 -19.19 -13.49
CA GLU A 175 3.20 -19.86 -14.36
C GLU A 175 4.22 -18.91 -14.97
N ASP A 176 4.18 -17.61 -14.64
CA ASP A 176 5.31 -16.68 -14.92
C ASP A 176 5.89 -16.01 -13.68
N LEU A 177 5.56 -16.50 -12.47
CA LEU A 177 6.23 -16.08 -11.25
C LEU A 177 6.57 -17.30 -10.39
N GLU A 178 7.79 -17.80 -10.58
CA GLU A 178 8.52 -18.58 -9.59
C GLU A 178 8.62 -17.80 -8.27
N ASP A 179 7.54 -17.74 -7.48
CA ASP A 179 7.60 -17.38 -6.07
C ASP A 179 6.28 -17.71 -5.36
N SER A 180 6.07 -19.00 -5.11
CA SER A 180 4.95 -19.55 -4.32
C SER A 180 4.97 -19.14 -2.82
N LYS A 181 5.68 -18.07 -2.43
CA LYS A 181 5.83 -17.66 -1.02
C LYS A 181 4.87 -16.57 -0.55
N CYS A 182 4.18 -15.87 -1.46
CA CYS A 182 3.33 -14.71 -1.11
C CYS A 182 1.86 -14.85 -1.55
N GLN A 183 1.31 -16.07 -1.62
CA GLN A 183 -0.11 -16.28 -1.94
C GLN A 183 -0.99 -16.28 -0.69
N THR A 184 -1.09 -15.16 0.01
CA THR A 184 -2.17 -14.94 0.98
C THR A 184 -3.35 -14.28 0.27
N LEU A 185 -4.50 -14.95 0.28
CA LEU A 185 -5.75 -14.36 -0.20
C LEU A 185 -5.98 -12.99 0.49
N PRO A 186 -6.36 -11.95 -0.27
CA PRO A 186 -6.53 -10.62 0.29
C PRO A 186 -7.62 -10.63 1.36
N ARG A 187 -7.29 -10.15 2.56
CA ARG A 187 -8.25 -10.03 3.66
C ARG A 187 -9.22 -8.89 3.36
N ARG A 188 -10.53 -9.14 3.56
CA ARG A 188 -11.57 -8.10 3.46
C ARG A 188 -11.24 -6.94 4.40
N ARG A 189 -11.24 -5.72 3.86
CA ARG A 189 -10.99 -4.49 4.63
C ARG A 189 -12.28 -4.04 5.31
N THR A 190 -12.16 -3.29 6.40
CA THR A 190 -13.30 -2.60 7.03
C THR A 190 -13.62 -1.31 6.26
N ARG A 191 -14.91 -0.98 6.14
CA ARG A 191 -15.35 0.32 5.61
C ARG A 191 -14.71 1.45 6.44
N ARG A 192 -14.32 2.52 5.78
CA ARG A 192 -13.70 3.69 6.44
C ARG A 192 -14.71 4.82 6.54
N ASN A 193 -14.62 5.59 7.62
CA ASN A 193 -15.37 6.83 7.70
C ASN A 193 -14.70 7.87 6.78
N VAL A 194 -15.46 8.36 5.79
CA VAL A 194 -15.03 9.36 4.81
C VAL A 194 -16.06 10.48 4.65
N SER A 195 -17.01 10.61 5.60
CA SER A 195 -18.15 11.55 5.56
C SER A 195 -17.74 13.00 5.29
N ASP A 196 -16.53 13.39 5.70
CA ASP A 196 -16.07 14.78 5.65
C ASP A 196 -15.24 15.08 4.39
N SER A 197 -15.10 14.12 3.47
CA SER A 197 -14.24 14.24 2.28
C SER A 197 -14.97 14.04 0.96
N PHE A 198 -16.24 13.68 1.00
CA PHE A 198 -17.10 13.56 -0.16
C PHE A 198 -18.35 14.39 0.12
N GLU A 199 -18.76 15.23 -0.83
CA GLU A 199 -19.99 16.02 -0.72
C GLU A 199 -21.26 15.15 -0.80
N ASP A 200 -21.12 13.97 -1.41
CA ASP A 200 -22.18 13.00 -1.66
C ASP A 200 -21.94 11.72 -0.87
N GLU A 201 -22.87 11.40 0.04
CA GLU A 201 -22.82 10.21 0.90
C GLU A 201 -23.01 8.90 0.10
N ASP A 202 -23.80 8.91 -0.97
CA ASP A 202 -24.04 7.72 -1.80
C ASP A 202 -22.77 7.36 -2.57
N VAL A 203 -22.09 8.37 -3.12
CA VAL A 203 -20.77 8.20 -3.75
C VAL A 203 -19.75 7.68 -2.74
N ALA A 204 -19.72 8.23 -1.54
CA ALA A 204 -18.82 7.77 -0.47
C ALA A 204 -19.07 6.31 -0.07
N MET A 205 -20.33 5.88 -0.03
CA MET A 205 -20.71 4.50 0.26
C MET A 205 -20.29 3.55 -0.86
N ALA A 206 -20.58 3.89 -2.12
CA ALA A 206 -20.22 3.08 -3.29
C ALA A 206 -18.70 2.88 -3.39
N LEU A 207 -17.92 3.95 -3.19
CA LEU A 207 -16.47 3.89 -3.18
C LEU A 207 -15.93 2.99 -2.05
N ASN A 208 -16.53 3.07 -0.86
CA ASN A 208 -16.17 2.19 0.24
C ASN A 208 -16.48 0.73 -0.07
N ASP A 209 -17.64 0.45 -0.66
CA ASP A 209 -18.07 -0.89 -1.01
C ASP A 209 -17.16 -1.53 -2.04
N PHE A 210 -16.80 -0.77 -3.06
CA PHE A 210 -15.77 -1.18 -4.00
C PHE A 210 -14.42 -1.45 -3.30
N ALA A 211 -13.95 -0.53 -2.45
CA ALA A 211 -12.64 -0.63 -1.80
C ALA A 211 -12.51 -1.82 -0.82
N VAL A 212 -13.60 -2.26 -0.20
CA VAL A 212 -13.59 -3.40 0.72
C VAL A 212 -13.80 -4.73 0.02
N ASP A 213 -14.32 -4.74 -1.20
CA ASP A 213 -14.54 -5.97 -1.95
C ASP A 213 -13.22 -6.60 -2.40
N THR A 214 -13.06 -7.89 -2.09
CA THR A 214 -11.90 -8.69 -2.46
C THR A 214 -11.97 -9.17 -3.90
N ARG A 215 -13.16 -9.14 -4.51
CA ARG A 215 -13.43 -9.55 -5.89
C ARG A 215 -13.71 -8.38 -6.83
N ARG A 216 -13.41 -7.15 -6.40
CA ARG A 216 -13.67 -5.90 -7.13
C ARG A 216 -13.07 -5.78 -8.53
N PHE A 217 -12.18 -6.68 -8.93
CA PHE A 217 -11.59 -6.75 -10.27
C PHE A 217 -11.80 -8.12 -10.94
N GLN A 218 -12.75 -8.92 -10.45
CA GLN A 218 -13.08 -10.21 -11.01
C GLN A 218 -13.63 -10.04 -12.44
N GLY A 219 -13.17 -10.87 -13.38
CA GLY A 219 -13.57 -10.79 -14.78
C GLY A 219 -12.61 -9.98 -15.67
N LEU A 220 -11.66 -9.25 -15.08
CA LEU A 220 -10.62 -8.57 -15.84
C LEU A 220 -9.43 -9.50 -16.16
N GLY A 221 -9.02 -9.51 -17.43
CA GLY A 221 -7.81 -10.17 -17.88
C GLY A 221 -6.52 -9.45 -17.41
N PRO A 222 -5.36 -10.13 -17.48
CA PRO A 222 -4.06 -9.59 -17.07
C PRO A 222 -3.67 -8.30 -17.82
N GLU A 223 -4.14 -8.10 -19.04
CA GLU A 223 -3.91 -6.91 -19.88
C GLU A 223 -4.42 -5.61 -19.26
N TRP A 224 -5.39 -5.70 -18.34
CA TRP A 224 -5.93 -4.56 -17.60
C TRP A 224 -5.05 -4.12 -16.43
N PHE A 225 -3.94 -4.82 -16.18
CA PHE A 225 -3.07 -4.53 -15.05
C PHE A 225 -1.67 -4.15 -15.50
N SER A 226 -1.03 -3.31 -14.70
CA SER A 226 0.40 -3.02 -14.78
C SER A 226 1.05 -3.31 -13.44
N VAL A 227 2.26 -3.87 -13.47
CA VAL A 227 3.05 -4.15 -12.27
C VAL A 227 4.23 -3.18 -12.25
N THR A 228 4.32 -2.39 -11.20
CA THR A 228 5.48 -1.54 -10.92
C THR A 228 6.27 -2.17 -9.79
N GLU A 229 7.55 -2.44 -10.03
CA GLU A 229 8.45 -2.98 -9.02
C GLU A 229 9.38 -1.88 -8.51
N PHE A 230 9.50 -1.77 -7.20
CA PHE A 230 10.45 -0.87 -6.57
C PHE A 230 10.88 -1.43 -5.22
N ARG A 231 12.09 -1.06 -4.80
CA ARG A 231 12.61 -1.40 -3.48
C ARG A 231 12.55 -0.17 -2.60
N ILE A 232 11.97 -0.29 -1.41
CA ILE A 232 12.09 0.79 -0.42
C ILE A 232 13.57 0.83 -0.02
N PRO A 233 14.27 1.97 -0.18
CA PRO A 233 15.64 2.08 0.26
C PRO A 233 15.70 1.82 1.77
N GLU A 234 16.50 0.83 2.17
CA GLU A 234 16.81 0.61 3.58
C GLU A 234 17.66 1.79 4.05
N GLU A 235 17.03 2.79 4.66
CA GLU A 235 17.78 3.79 5.41
C GLU A 235 18.49 3.08 6.57
N PRO A 236 19.83 3.24 6.71
CA PRO A 236 20.54 2.61 7.79
C PRO A 236 19.95 3.09 9.11
N THR A 237 19.55 2.13 9.95
CA THR A 237 19.00 2.48 11.26
C THR A 237 20.02 3.31 12.03
N TRP A 238 19.59 4.20 12.93
CA TRP A 238 20.50 5.07 13.70
C TRP A 238 21.69 4.30 14.31
N ARG A 239 21.45 3.08 14.79
CA ARG A 239 22.47 2.20 15.39
C ARG A 239 23.52 1.76 14.37
N GLU A 240 23.16 1.56 13.11
CA GLU A 240 24.04 1.14 12.03
C GLU A 240 24.85 2.34 11.53
N ALA A 241 24.19 3.48 11.34
CA ALA A 241 24.83 4.71 10.90
C ALA A 241 25.90 5.24 11.89
N HIS A 242 25.78 4.93 13.18
CA HIS A 242 26.70 5.42 14.22
C HIS A 242 27.50 4.31 14.92
N ALA A 243 27.39 3.07 14.44
CA ALA A 243 28.05 1.90 15.03
C ALA A 243 29.55 2.11 15.22
N GLN A 244 30.24 2.53 14.16
CA GLN A 244 31.68 2.77 14.15
C GLN A 244 32.07 3.91 15.12
N GLN A 245 31.42 5.06 15.02
CA GLN A 245 31.72 6.24 15.85
C GLN A 245 31.56 5.94 17.35
N ILE A 246 30.51 5.18 17.72
CA ILE A 246 30.28 4.80 19.12
C ILE A 246 31.39 3.85 19.61
N ALA A 247 31.84 2.92 18.77
CA ALA A 247 32.89 1.97 19.13
C ALA A 247 34.24 2.66 19.30
N GLU A 248 34.61 3.56 18.39
CA GLU A 248 35.84 4.37 18.45
C GLU A 248 35.82 5.27 19.69
N TRP A 249 34.77 6.08 19.87
CA TRP A 249 34.66 6.97 21.02
C TRP A 249 34.77 6.22 22.36
N ARG A 250 34.13 5.04 22.45
CA ARG A 250 34.17 4.24 23.68
C ARG A 250 35.55 3.65 23.97
N ILE A 251 36.29 3.27 22.93
CA ILE A 251 37.68 2.80 23.06
C ILE A 251 38.58 3.97 23.49
N ASP A 252 38.49 5.10 22.78
CA ASP A 252 39.34 6.28 23.00
C ASP A 252 39.16 6.87 24.41
N ASN A 253 37.92 6.87 24.90
CA ASN A 253 37.59 7.43 26.22
C ASN A 253 37.57 6.39 27.33
N ALA A 254 37.82 5.11 27.02
CA ALA A 254 37.71 4.00 27.97
C ALA A 254 36.39 4.03 28.77
N ALA A 255 35.29 4.40 28.09
CA ALA A 255 34.04 4.76 28.74
C ALA A 255 33.20 3.53 29.13
N THR A 256 32.46 3.67 30.23
CA THR A 256 31.42 2.71 30.62
C THR A 256 30.25 2.73 29.64
N MET A 257 29.40 1.70 29.69
CA MET A 257 28.20 1.64 28.84
C MET A 257 27.24 2.79 29.15
N GLU A 258 27.15 3.16 30.42
CA GLU A 258 26.30 4.23 30.91
C GLU A 258 26.80 5.61 30.45
N GLU A 259 28.11 5.86 30.51
CA GLU A 259 28.72 7.09 30.00
C GLU A 259 28.57 7.22 28.48
N THR A 260 28.75 6.11 27.76
CA THR A 260 28.55 6.07 26.31
C THR A 260 27.08 6.35 25.96
N ALA A 261 26.15 5.74 26.67
CA ALA A 261 24.71 5.99 26.51
C ALA A 261 24.36 7.47 26.74
N ASN A 262 24.90 8.07 27.79
CA ASN A 262 24.69 9.49 28.10
C ASN A 262 25.30 10.41 27.03
N HIS A 263 26.49 10.11 26.52
CA HIS A 263 27.16 10.93 25.50
C HIS A 263 26.36 11.01 24.20
N PHE A 264 25.83 9.87 23.75
CA PHE A 264 25.04 9.79 22.51
C PHE A 264 23.54 10.04 22.73
N GLY A 265 23.11 10.32 23.96
CA GLY A 265 21.70 10.56 24.30
C GLY A 265 20.78 9.36 24.01
N LYS A 266 21.29 8.13 24.11
CA LYS A 266 20.55 6.89 23.83
C LYS A 266 20.55 5.95 25.01
N THR A 267 19.72 4.90 24.93
CA THR A 267 19.66 3.87 25.97
C THR A 267 20.82 2.88 25.85
N VAL A 268 21.22 2.27 26.97
CA VAL A 268 22.27 1.23 26.99
C VAL A 268 21.97 0.05 26.04
N PRO A 269 20.71 -0.47 25.93
CA PRO A 269 20.38 -1.49 24.93
C PRO A 269 20.67 -1.04 23.49
N THR A 270 20.34 0.21 23.13
CA THR A 270 20.62 0.77 21.80
C THR A 270 22.13 0.84 21.53
N ILE A 271 22.92 1.30 22.51
CA ILE A 271 24.38 1.32 22.40
C ILE A 271 24.96 -0.09 22.25
N ARG A 272 24.48 -1.08 23.02
CA ARG A 272 24.94 -2.47 22.88
C ARG A 272 24.63 -3.05 21.50
N ALA A 273 23.46 -2.72 20.94
CA ALA A 273 23.11 -3.12 19.59
C ALA A 273 24.04 -2.48 18.55
N ALA A 274 24.29 -1.17 18.66
CA ALA A 274 25.23 -0.46 17.78
C ALA A 274 26.66 -0.99 17.88
N LEU A 275 27.13 -1.36 19.09
CA LEU A 275 28.44 -1.96 19.27
C LEU A 275 28.54 -3.40 18.73
N ARG A 276 27.41 -4.12 18.65
CA ARG A 276 27.36 -5.43 17.98
C ARG A 276 27.47 -5.26 16.47
N GLU A 277 26.73 -4.32 15.90
CA GLU A 277 26.86 -3.91 14.49
C GLU A 277 28.29 -3.45 14.17
N ALA A 278 28.93 -2.68 15.06
CA ALA A 278 30.31 -2.24 14.90
C ALA A 278 31.30 -3.42 14.82
N LYS A 279 31.06 -4.45 15.64
CA LYS A 279 31.86 -5.68 15.62
C LYS A 279 31.63 -6.48 14.34
N GLU A 280 30.38 -6.61 13.90
CA GLU A 280 30.01 -7.41 12.73
C GLU A 280 30.42 -6.75 11.41
N LYS A 281 30.16 -5.44 11.24
CA LYS A 281 30.41 -4.70 9.99
C LYS A 281 31.80 -4.06 9.92
N HIS A 282 32.35 -3.60 11.04
CA HIS A 282 33.61 -2.85 11.07
C HIS A 282 34.75 -3.59 11.80
N GLY A 283 34.49 -4.76 12.38
CA GLY A 283 35.49 -5.54 13.11
C GLY A 283 35.92 -4.93 14.46
N ILE A 284 35.27 -3.86 14.92
CA ILE A 284 35.67 -3.14 16.14
C ILE A 284 34.98 -3.77 17.35
N ASN A 285 35.72 -4.53 18.15
CA ASN A 285 35.16 -5.14 19.36
C ASN A 285 35.23 -4.20 20.57
N ALA A 286 34.28 -3.27 20.65
CA ALA A 286 34.16 -2.37 21.78
C ALA A 286 33.24 -2.89 22.90
N THR A 287 32.73 -4.13 22.86
CA THR A 287 31.69 -4.61 23.82
C THR A 287 32.21 -5.04 25.21
N GLY A 288 33.52 -5.27 25.35
CA GLY A 288 34.13 -5.82 26.56
C GLY A 288 34.07 -4.91 27.79
N LYS A 289 34.07 -5.52 28.99
CA LYS A 289 34.24 -4.79 30.26
C LYS A 289 35.66 -4.26 30.44
N GLU A 290 36.63 -4.88 29.77
CA GLU A 290 38.06 -4.53 29.80
C GLU A 290 38.33 -3.08 29.39
N ILE A 291 37.58 -2.57 28.41
CA ILE A 291 37.67 -1.19 27.94
C ILE A 291 37.33 -0.19 29.06
N SER A 292 36.38 -0.52 29.93
CA SER A 292 36.00 0.33 31.07
C SER A 292 36.83 0.09 32.33
N LEU A 293 37.66 -0.96 32.36
CA LEU A 293 38.47 -1.30 33.55
C LEU A 293 39.75 -0.46 33.66
N SER A 294 40.25 0.10 32.55
CA SER A 294 41.41 1.00 32.55
C SER A 294 41.12 2.31 33.29
N ASN A 295 39.89 2.84 33.18
CA ASN A 295 39.51 4.14 33.74
C ASN A 295 38.79 4.06 35.11
N ARG A 296 38.56 2.84 35.66
CA ARG A 296 38.00 2.70 37.01
C ARG A 296 38.99 3.23 38.05
N LYS A 297 38.76 4.46 38.52
CA LYS A 297 39.42 5.06 39.68
C LYS A 297 39.22 4.15 40.88
N SER A 298 40.26 3.38 41.20
CA SER A 298 40.29 2.54 42.39
C SER A 298 41.27 3.19 43.33
N TRP A 299 40.81 3.52 44.55
CA TRP A 299 41.66 4.12 45.58
C TRP A 299 42.99 3.38 45.73
N ALA A 300 42.97 2.04 45.65
CA ALA A 300 44.15 1.19 45.74
C ALA A 300 45.15 1.38 44.58
N ARG A 301 44.69 1.76 43.38
CA ARG A 301 45.54 2.06 42.23
C ARG A 301 46.13 3.46 42.35
N ASP A 302 45.31 4.43 42.73
CA ASP A 302 45.72 5.84 42.83
C ASP A 302 46.76 6.07 43.95
N HIS A 303 46.62 5.38 45.08
CA HIS A 303 47.49 5.54 46.26
C HIS A 303 48.51 4.40 46.40
N ALA A 304 48.72 3.59 45.35
CA ALA A 304 49.62 2.42 45.40
C ALA A 304 51.06 2.81 45.81
N THR A 305 51.58 3.88 45.22
CA THR A 305 52.95 4.36 45.47
C THR A 305 53.11 4.97 46.86
N GLU A 306 52.12 5.70 47.36
CA GLU A 306 52.10 6.28 48.71
C GLU A 306 52.04 5.20 49.79
N VAL A 307 51.17 4.21 49.61
CA VAL A 307 51.07 3.04 50.51
C VAL A 307 52.39 2.25 50.52
N ALA A 308 53.03 2.09 49.36
CA ALA A 308 54.33 1.41 49.29
C ALA A 308 55.44 2.19 49.99
N LYS A 309 55.49 3.53 49.86
CA LYS A 309 56.43 4.38 50.59
C LYS A 309 56.22 4.32 52.10
N PHE A 310 54.96 4.34 52.55
CA PHE A 310 54.61 4.22 53.96
C PHE A 310 55.08 2.88 54.55
N LEU A 311 54.83 1.78 53.83
CA LEU A 311 55.21 0.42 54.24
C LEU A 311 56.72 0.10 54.12
N GLN A 312 57.53 1.00 53.54
CA GLN A 312 58.98 0.88 53.51
C GLN A 312 59.65 1.40 54.79
N GLN A 313 58.91 2.12 55.65
CA GLN A 313 59.45 2.63 56.92
C GLN A 313 59.60 1.47 57.92
N PRO A 314 60.73 1.40 58.66
CA PRO A 314 60.99 0.31 59.60
C PRO A 314 59.94 0.27 60.71
N GLY A 315 59.38 -0.91 60.95
CA GLY A 315 58.36 -1.15 61.98
C GLY A 315 56.91 -0.97 61.54
N THR A 316 56.65 -0.51 60.31
CA THR A 316 55.28 -0.30 59.83
C THR A 316 54.59 -1.61 59.42
N THR A 317 53.33 -1.77 59.86
CA THR A 317 52.49 -2.94 59.51
C THR A 317 51.32 -2.56 58.59
N ILE A 318 50.72 -3.55 57.92
CA ILE A 318 49.51 -3.35 57.09
C ILE A 318 48.36 -2.77 57.92
N ARG A 319 48.25 -3.17 59.19
CA ARG A 319 47.24 -2.69 60.14
C ARG A 319 47.43 -1.21 60.48
N GLU A 320 48.68 -0.76 60.63
CA GLU A 320 49.00 0.65 60.87
C GLU A 320 48.77 1.50 59.62
N ALA A 321 49.10 0.99 58.43
CA ALA A 321 48.77 1.64 57.18
C ALA A 321 47.25 1.76 56.97
N ALA A 322 46.48 0.72 57.31
CA ALA A 322 45.01 0.76 57.28
C ALA A 322 44.44 1.87 58.17
N ARG A 323 45.01 2.03 59.38
CA ARG A 323 44.66 3.12 60.30
C ARG A 323 45.08 4.49 59.77
N HIS A 324 46.27 4.61 59.20
CA HIS A 324 46.81 5.87 58.66
C HIS A 324 46.00 6.40 57.46
N PHE A 325 45.65 5.53 56.52
CA PHE A 325 44.91 5.89 55.32
C PHE A 325 43.37 5.81 55.48
N GLY A 326 42.88 5.37 56.64
CA GLY A 326 41.44 5.22 56.91
C GLY A 326 40.74 4.22 56.00
N LYS A 327 41.45 3.15 55.57
CA LYS A 327 40.93 2.11 54.66
C LYS A 327 41.08 0.72 55.27
N SER A 328 40.34 -0.24 54.75
CA SER A 328 40.41 -1.63 55.21
C SER A 328 41.74 -2.30 54.81
N GLU A 329 42.22 -3.23 55.64
CA GLU A 329 43.46 -3.99 55.39
C GLU A 329 43.49 -4.70 54.02
N PRO A 330 42.38 -5.27 53.50
CA PRO A 330 42.34 -5.83 52.14
C PRO A 330 42.60 -4.77 51.05
N THR A 331 42.12 -3.55 51.24
CA THR A 331 42.32 -2.44 50.30
C THR A 331 43.77 -1.99 50.27
N ILE A 332 44.41 -1.90 51.45
CA ILE A 332 45.85 -1.62 51.58
C ILE A 332 46.69 -2.74 50.97
N SER A 333 46.32 -3.99 51.22
CA SER A 333 47.00 -5.17 50.64
C SER A 333 46.91 -5.18 49.12
N LYS A 334 45.76 -4.79 48.55
CA LYS A 334 45.57 -4.65 47.11
C LYS A 334 46.43 -3.51 46.54
N ALA A 335 46.50 -2.37 47.22
CA ALA A 335 47.35 -1.24 46.82
C ALA A 335 48.83 -1.60 46.81
N ARG A 336 49.30 -2.31 47.86
CA ARG A 336 50.67 -2.83 47.94
C ARG A 336 51.01 -3.78 46.79
N LYS A 337 50.11 -4.73 46.47
CA LYS A 337 50.31 -5.67 45.35
C LYS A 337 50.44 -4.95 44.00
N LEU A 338 49.62 -3.91 43.78
CA LEU A 338 49.70 -3.08 42.57
C LEU A 338 51.01 -2.29 42.51
N ALA A 339 51.47 -1.74 43.64
CA ALA A 339 52.74 -1.03 43.70
C ALA A 339 53.95 -1.93 43.37
N THR A 340 53.92 -3.20 43.79
CA THR A 340 54.96 -4.17 43.43
C THR A 340 54.95 -4.52 41.94
N THR A 341 53.79 -4.53 41.29
CA THR A 341 53.70 -4.80 39.84
C THR A 341 54.17 -3.60 39.01
N LEU A 342 53.93 -2.37 39.49
CA LEU A 342 54.41 -1.15 38.85
C LEU A 342 55.94 -1.03 38.91
N LYS A 343 56.56 -1.37 40.06
CA LYS A 343 58.03 -1.38 40.22
C LYS A 343 58.79 -2.40 39.38
N THR A 344 58.11 -3.42 38.85
CA THR A 344 58.70 -4.43 37.96
C THR A 344 58.60 -4.07 36.48
N LEU A 345 57.90 -2.99 36.14
CA LEU A 345 57.70 -2.49 34.77
C LEU A 345 58.54 -1.24 34.47
N GLU A 346 59.19 -0.67 35.49
CA GLU A 346 60.28 0.32 35.40
C GLU A 346 61.62 -0.41 35.48
#